data_AF-A0A2P5ALY2-F1
#
_entry.id   AF-A0A2P5ALY2-F1
#
_cell.length_a   1.000
_cell.length_b   1.000
_cell.length_c   1.000
_cell.angle_alpha   90.00
_cell.angle_beta   90.00
_cell.angle_gamma   90.00
#
_symmetry.space_group_name_H-M   'P 1'
#
loop_
_entity.id
_entity.type
_entity.pdbx_description
1 polymer ?
#
loop_
_entity_poly.entity_id
_entity_poly.type
_entity_poly.pdbx_seq_one_letter_code
_entity_poly.pdbx_strand_id
1 'polypeptide(L)'
;MNAQRVFERSKPFLGVVFLQFGFAVMDVLSKAALNKGMSNYVLVVYRHAVATAVIAPFAVLLDKKIRPKMTLPIFMKIVALSLLEPVIDQNLYFMGMKYTTATFAAAMTNILPAITFVMACILRLEKLKIKSIRTQAKVVGTAATVGGAMVMTVMKGPILHLFWTKGTNNHQGEAGGISLAHSIKGSLMITVGCFSWACFMILQAITLKTYPAELSLTAWICLLGTLEGTAVALVMERGNPAVWSLKWDTKLMAAVYSGVVCSGLAYYIQGVIMKDRGPVFVTAFSPLCMVIVAIMGSFILGEQIFLGRVIGATIIIAGLYLVVWGKSNDYKSTSPIIEDQKQILDQSSISTGKDNSNHQLITITTSEEGIEPAMNK
;
A
#
# COMPACT_ATOMS: atom_id res chain seq x y z
N MET A 1 17.88 -13.96 19.40
CA MET A 1 16.66 -13.32 18.87
C MET A 1 15.85 -14.41 18.17
N ASN A 2 14.64 -14.73 18.65
CA ASN A 2 13.92 -15.94 18.23
C ASN A 2 13.48 -15.86 16.75
N ALA A 3 13.77 -16.86 15.92
CA ALA A 3 13.57 -16.80 14.47
C ALA A 3 12.12 -16.48 14.06
N GLN A 4 11.15 -17.03 14.81
CA GLN A 4 9.72 -16.75 14.65
C GLN A 4 9.37 -15.27 14.87
N ARG A 5 10.03 -14.60 15.84
CA ARG A 5 9.84 -13.16 16.08
C ARG A 5 10.41 -12.30 14.96
N VAL A 6 11.49 -12.76 14.31
CA VAL A 6 12.06 -12.07 13.13
C VAL A 6 11.14 -12.22 11.94
N PHE A 7 10.60 -13.43 11.71
CA PHE A 7 9.66 -13.71 10.63
C PHE A 7 8.38 -12.87 10.72
N GLU A 8 7.71 -12.85 11.88
CA GLU A 8 6.50 -12.05 12.10
C GLU A 8 6.77 -10.54 11.92
N ARG A 9 7.97 -10.07 12.27
CA ARG A 9 8.35 -8.66 12.10
C ARG A 9 8.59 -8.28 10.63
N SER A 10 9.15 -9.20 9.85
CA SER A 10 9.48 -8.99 8.44
C SER A 10 8.29 -9.15 7.51
N LYS A 11 7.24 -9.89 7.93
CA LYS A 11 6.07 -10.21 7.10
C LYS A 11 5.39 -8.97 6.48
N PRO A 12 5.12 -7.86 7.19
CA PRO A 12 4.55 -6.66 6.57
C PRO A 12 5.49 -6.01 5.53
N PHE A 13 6.81 -6.07 5.75
CA PHE A 13 7.78 -5.51 4.80
C PHE A 13 7.87 -6.35 3.53
N LEU A 14 7.95 -7.68 3.66
CA LEU A 14 7.90 -8.61 2.53
C LEU A 14 6.59 -8.46 1.75
N GLY A 15 5.47 -8.31 2.45
CA GLY A 15 4.17 -8.05 1.85
C GLY A 15 4.18 -6.77 1.02
N VAL A 16 4.63 -5.64 1.56
CA VAL A 16 4.68 -4.38 0.78
C VAL A 16 5.66 -4.48 -0.39
N VAL A 17 6.84 -5.10 -0.24
CA VAL A 17 7.77 -5.31 -1.36
C VAL A 17 7.12 -6.13 -2.48
N PHE A 18 6.40 -7.20 -2.12
CA PHE A 18 5.61 -7.97 -3.08
C PHE A 18 4.55 -7.12 -3.79
N LEU A 19 3.83 -6.26 -3.05
CA LEU A 19 2.86 -5.32 -3.63
C LEU A 19 3.52 -4.40 -4.66
N GLN A 20 4.65 -3.76 -4.30
CA GLN A 20 5.33 -2.82 -5.19
C GLN A 20 5.86 -3.49 -6.46
N PHE A 21 6.40 -4.71 -6.34
CA PHE A 21 6.78 -5.51 -7.51
C PHE A 21 5.56 -5.86 -8.37
N GLY A 22 4.46 -6.28 -7.72
CA GLY A 22 3.20 -6.58 -8.38
C GLY A 22 2.68 -5.42 -9.23
N PHE A 23 2.61 -4.22 -8.63
CA PHE A 23 2.20 -2.99 -9.29
C PHE A 23 3.15 -2.58 -10.42
N ALA A 24 4.47 -2.76 -10.25
CA ALA A 24 5.43 -2.41 -11.30
C ALA A 24 5.25 -3.24 -12.58
N VAL A 25 5.02 -4.55 -12.43
CA VAL A 25 4.71 -5.43 -13.57
C VAL A 25 3.39 -5.01 -14.22
N MET A 26 2.38 -4.66 -13.43
CA MET A 26 1.10 -4.17 -13.94
C MET A 26 1.27 -2.89 -14.76
N ASP A 27 2.05 -1.91 -14.29
CA ASP A 27 2.26 -0.66 -15.03
C ASP A 27 2.83 -0.93 -16.42
N VAL A 28 3.81 -1.82 -16.52
CA VAL A 28 4.42 -2.20 -17.79
C VAL A 28 3.45 -2.96 -18.70
N LEU A 29 2.72 -3.95 -18.16
CA LEU A 29 1.75 -4.74 -18.92
C LEU A 29 0.56 -3.90 -19.39
N SER A 30 0.01 -3.08 -18.51
CA SER A 30 -1.08 -2.17 -18.81
C SER A 30 -0.64 -1.15 -19.85
N LYS A 31 0.56 -0.56 -19.74
CA LYS A 31 1.07 0.34 -20.78
C LYS A 31 1.21 -0.36 -22.13
N ALA A 32 1.74 -1.59 -22.15
CA ALA A 32 1.83 -2.38 -23.38
C ALA A 32 0.44 -2.65 -24.00
N ALA A 33 -0.56 -2.99 -23.19
CA ALA A 33 -1.93 -3.23 -23.65
C ALA A 33 -2.61 -1.94 -24.15
N LEU A 34 -2.46 -0.83 -23.43
CA LEU A 34 -2.99 0.49 -23.79
C LEU A 34 -2.40 1.00 -25.10
N ASN A 35 -1.08 0.81 -25.31
CA ASN A 35 -0.41 1.17 -26.57
C ASN A 35 -0.93 0.34 -27.76
N LYS A 36 -1.45 -0.87 -27.54
CA LYS A 36 -2.14 -1.71 -28.54
C LYS A 36 -3.64 -1.43 -28.66
N GLY A 37 -4.09 -0.28 -28.18
CA GLY A 37 -5.47 0.18 -28.30
C GLY A 37 -6.46 -0.51 -27.37
N MET A 38 -6.02 -1.06 -26.23
CA MET A 38 -6.95 -1.45 -25.17
C MET A 38 -7.64 -0.22 -24.58
N SER A 39 -8.96 -0.29 -24.37
CA SER A 39 -9.67 0.74 -23.59
C SER A 39 -9.30 0.59 -22.11
N ASN A 40 -8.93 1.69 -21.46
CA ASN A 40 -8.64 1.70 -20.02
C ASN A 40 -9.88 1.35 -19.20
N TYR A 41 -11.06 1.82 -19.61
CA TYR A 41 -12.33 1.51 -18.95
C TYR A 41 -12.61 0.01 -18.92
N VAL A 42 -12.47 -0.65 -20.07
CA VAL A 42 -12.68 -2.08 -20.20
C VAL A 42 -11.60 -2.89 -19.47
N LEU A 43 -10.35 -2.43 -19.48
CA LEU A 43 -9.26 -3.05 -18.71
C LEU A 43 -9.57 -3.08 -17.22
N VAL A 44 -10.03 -1.97 -16.65
CA VAL A 44 -10.43 -1.87 -15.23
C VAL A 44 -11.56 -2.84 -14.90
N VAL A 45 -12.58 -2.93 -15.77
CA VAL A 45 -13.70 -3.86 -15.59
C VAL A 45 -13.19 -5.31 -15.56
N TYR A 46 -12.40 -5.73 -16.55
CA TYR A 46 -11.90 -7.11 -16.58
C TYR A 46 -10.97 -7.40 -15.41
N ARG A 47 -10.10 -6.45 -15.04
CA ARG A 47 -9.22 -6.57 -13.86
C ARG A 47 -10.02 -6.91 -12.61
N HIS A 48 -11.11 -6.18 -12.35
CA HIS A 48 -11.91 -6.42 -11.15
C HIS A 48 -12.86 -7.61 -11.26
N ALA A 49 -13.34 -7.92 -12.46
CA ALA A 49 -14.12 -9.14 -12.69
C ALA A 49 -13.28 -10.38 -12.37
N VAL A 50 -12.04 -10.43 -12.88
CA VAL A 50 -11.08 -11.50 -12.57
C VAL A 50 -10.78 -11.54 -11.08
N ALA A 51 -10.48 -10.40 -10.46
CA ALA A 51 -10.20 -10.33 -9.03
C ALA A 51 -11.37 -10.88 -8.19
N THR A 52 -12.61 -10.52 -8.55
CA THR A 52 -13.83 -11.00 -7.89
C THR A 52 -13.98 -12.51 -8.04
N ALA A 53 -13.83 -13.03 -9.26
CA ALA A 53 -13.94 -14.46 -9.53
C ALA A 53 -12.91 -15.28 -8.74
N VAL A 54 -11.70 -14.73 -8.56
CA VAL A 54 -10.61 -15.39 -7.83
C VAL A 54 -10.81 -15.29 -6.33
N ILE A 55 -11.13 -14.12 -5.78
CA ILE A 55 -11.16 -13.89 -4.33
C ILE A 55 -12.48 -14.33 -3.68
N ALA A 56 -13.61 -14.22 -4.38
CA ALA A 56 -14.92 -14.52 -3.80
C ALA A 56 -15.03 -15.95 -3.21
N PRO A 57 -14.52 -17.02 -3.87
CA PRO A 57 -14.54 -18.36 -3.28
C PRO A 57 -13.77 -18.43 -1.95
N PHE A 58 -12.56 -17.86 -1.89
CA PHE A 58 -11.78 -17.82 -0.65
C PHE A 58 -12.46 -16.99 0.43
N ALA A 59 -13.09 -15.87 0.07
CA ALA A 59 -13.83 -15.05 1.00
C ALA A 59 -15.04 -15.79 1.60
N VAL A 60 -15.74 -16.62 0.82
CA VAL A 60 -16.86 -17.44 1.31
C VAL A 60 -16.39 -18.55 2.26
N LEU A 61 -15.23 -19.15 1.97
CA LEU A 61 -14.70 -20.27 2.76
C LEU A 61 -13.97 -19.83 4.03
N LEU A 62 -13.11 -18.81 3.93
CA LEU A 62 -12.19 -18.40 5.00
C LEU A 62 -12.80 -17.38 5.96
N ASP A 63 -13.62 -16.45 5.47
CA ASP A 63 -14.18 -15.40 6.33
C ASP A 63 -15.54 -15.77 6.96
N LYS A 64 -16.07 -16.97 6.68
CA LYS A 64 -17.42 -17.38 7.09
C LYS A 64 -17.70 -17.14 8.59
N LYS A 65 -16.68 -17.32 9.44
CA LYS A 65 -16.81 -17.21 10.91
C LYS A 65 -16.58 -15.81 11.46
N ILE A 66 -15.88 -14.93 10.70
CA ILE A 66 -15.49 -13.59 11.16
C ILE A 66 -16.34 -12.48 10.52
N ARG A 67 -17.09 -12.80 9.46
CA ARG A 67 -17.89 -11.85 8.68
C ARG A 67 -19.01 -11.24 9.53
N PRO A 68 -19.01 -9.92 9.79
CA PRO A 68 -20.11 -9.27 10.47
C PRO A 68 -21.31 -9.09 9.53
N LYS A 69 -22.49 -8.79 10.10
CA LYS A 69 -23.70 -8.50 9.33
C LYS A 69 -23.48 -7.25 8.48
N MET A 70 -23.89 -7.31 7.21
CA MET A 70 -23.83 -6.16 6.30
C MET A 70 -24.92 -5.15 6.67
N THR A 71 -24.53 -4.04 7.26
CA THR A 71 -25.44 -2.90 7.54
C THR A 71 -25.36 -1.87 6.41
N LEU A 72 -26.40 -1.06 6.24
CA LEU A 72 -26.43 -0.01 5.20
C LEU A 72 -25.21 0.94 5.30
N PRO A 73 -24.78 1.43 6.47
CA PRO A 73 -23.59 2.28 6.57
C PRO A 73 -22.30 1.58 6.13
N ILE A 74 -22.14 0.27 6.41
CA ILE A 74 -20.96 -0.49 5.95
C ILE A 74 -21.02 -0.64 4.44
N PHE A 75 -22.17 -1.00 3.90
CA PHE A 75 -22.37 -1.14 2.46
C PHE A 75 -22.04 0.17 1.71
N MET A 76 -22.54 1.31 2.20
CA MET A 76 -22.23 2.62 1.62
C MET A 76 -20.73 2.96 1.66
N LYS A 77 -20.00 2.56 2.71
CA LYS A 77 -18.54 2.71 2.75
C LYS A 77 -17.86 1.86 1.68
N ILE A 78 -18.33 0.63 1.45
CA ILE A 78 -17.77 -0.28 0.44
C ILE A 78 -18.06 0.26 -0.98
N VAL A 79 -19.25 0.77 -1.25
CA VAL A 79 -19.58 1.48 -2.51
C VAL A 79 -18.64 2.69 -2.71
N ALA A 80 -18.42 3.49 -1.67
CA ALA A 80 -17.46 4.59 -1.78
C ALA A 80 -16.02 4.10 -2.01
N LEU A 81 -15.63 2.96 -1.42
CA LEU A 81 -14.32 2.34 -1.66
C LEU A 81 -14.16 1.87 -3.11
N SER A 82 -15.18 1.23 -3.70
CA SER A 82 -15.15 0.83 -5.11
C SER A 82 -15.14 2.03 -6.05
N LEU A 83 -15.83 3.11 -5.70
CA LEU A 83 -15.81 4.31 -6.53
C LEU A 83 -14.44 4.98 -6.51
N LEU A 84 -13.80 5.08 -5.34
CA LEU A 84 -12.55 5.82 -5.17
C LEU A 84 -11.37 5.18 -5.88
N GLU A 85 -11.08 3.90 -5.64
CA GLU A 85 -9.90 3.26 -6.24
C GLU A 85 -10.25 2.54 -7.56
N PRO A 86 -11.14 1.53 -7.58
CA PRO A 86 -11.45 0.81 -8.82
C PRO A 86 -11.89 1.71 -9.97
N VAL A 87 -12.78 2.66 -9.71
CA VAL A 87 -13.38 3.47 -10.78
C VAL A 87 -12.57 4.74 -11.04
N ILE A 88 -12.43 5.63 -10.06
CA ILE A 88 -11.83 6.95 -10.27
C ILE A 88 -10.32 6.85 -10.44
N ASP A 89 -9.60 6.28 -9.45
CA ASP A 89 -8.14 6.21 -9.49
C ASP A 89 -7.65 5.44 -10.71
N GLN A 90 -8.07 4.18 -10.88
CA GLN A 90 -7.48 3.36 -11.94
C GLN A 90 -7.75 3.89 -13.35
N ASN A 91 -8.96 4.42 -13.61
CA ASN A 91 -9.24 5.00 -14.93
C ASN A 91 -8.42 6.24 -15.19
N LEU A 92 -8.29 7.15 -14.21
CA LEU A 92 -7.49 8.37 -14.36
C LEU A 92 -6.00 8.05 -14.42
N TYR A 93 -5.53 7.09 -13.65
CA TYR A 93 -4.15 6.59 -13.66
C TYR A 93 -3.79 6.03 -15.04
N PHE A 94 -4.59 5.10 -15.58
CA PHE A 94 -4.35 4.53 -16.90
C PHE A 94 -4.54 5.55 -18.03
N MET A 95 -5.48 6.49 -17.89
CA MET A 95 -5.65 7.56 -18.86
C MET A 95 -4.43 8.49 -18.88
N GLY A 96 -3.91 8.88 -17.71
CA GLY A 96 -2.70 9.69 -17.62
C GLY A 96 -1.47 8.94 -18.10
N MET A 97 -1.37 7.63 -17.82
CA MET A 97 -0.34 6.75 -18.35
C MET A 97 -0.44 6.62 -19.88
N LYS A 98 -1.63 6.64 -20.48
CA LYS A 98 -1.83 6.63 -21.94
C LYS A 98 -1.23 7.88 -22.59
N TYR A 99 -1.41 9.05 -21.97
CA TYR A 99 -0.80 10.30 -22.43
C TYR A 99 0.70 10.42 -22.15
N THR A 100 1.25 9.58 -21.27
CA THR A 100 2.64 9.65 -20.82
C THR A 100 3.35 8.29 -20.94
N THR A 101 4.22 7.92 -20.00
CA THR A 101 4.90 6.62 -19.94
C THR A 101 4.59 5.87 -18.64
N ALA A 102 4.93 4.59 -18.57
CA ALA A 102 4.76 3.81 -17.34
C ALA A 102 5.66 4.40 -16.23
N THR A 103 6.91 4.73 -16.56
CA THR A 103 7.84 5.36 -15.60
C THR A 103 7.33 6.72 -15.12
N PHE A 104 6.73 7.53 -16.00
CA PHE A 104 6.15 8.82 -15.60
C PHE A 104 4.96 8.64 -14.66
N ALA A 105 4.07 7.71 -14.97
CA ALA A 105 2.93 7.41 -14.11
C ALA A 105 3.37 6.94 -12.72
N ALA A 106 4.28 5.96 -12.67
CA ALA A 106 4.85 5.48 -11.41
C ALA A 106 5.59 6.59 -10.65
N ALA A 107 6.25 7.52 -11.35
CA ALA A 107 6.90 8.67 -10.73
C ALA A 107 5.93 9.59 -9.98
N MET A 108 4.80 9.88 -10.62
CA MET A 108 3.75 10.75 -10.05
C MET A 108 3.11 10.12 -8.81
N THR A 109 3.04 8.78 -8.73
CA THR A 109 2.52 8.09 -7.53
C THR A 109 3.34 8.33 -6.27
N ASN A 110 4.56 8.86 -6.38
CA ASN A 110 5.36 9.23 -5.20
C ASN A 110 4.82 10.43 -4.42
N ILE A 111 3.78 11.09 -4.93
CA ILE A 111 3.00 12.09 -4.19
C ILE A 111 2.01 11.41 -3.22
N LEU A 112 1.61 10.16 -3.50
CA LEU A 112 0.63 9.40 -2.70
C LEU A 112 0.96 9.31 -1.20
N PRO A 113 2.21 9.02 -0.75
CA PRO A 113 2.53 8.98 0.67
C PRO A 113 2.30 10.32 1.36
N ALA A 114 2.61 11.43 0.68
CA ALA A 114 2.44 12.77 1.23
C ALA A 114 0.96 13.12 1.41
N ILE A 115 0.12 12.86 0.39
CA ILE A 115 -1.33 13.06 0.48
C ILE A 115 -1.92 12.18 1.58
N THR A 116 -1.55 10.91 1.62
CA THR A 116 -2.05 9.94 2.60
C THR A 116 -1.69 10.35 4.02
N PHE A 117 -0.47 10.84 4.25
CA PHE A 117 -0.04 11.34 5.55
C PHE A 117 -0.85 12.57 5.99
N VAL A 118 -1.02 13.56 5.12
CA VAL A 118 -1.84 14.76 5.41
C VAL A 118 -3.27 14.35 5.78
N MET A 119 -3.89 13.48 4.99
CA MET A 119 -5.24 12.97 5.27
C MET A 119 -5.31 12.18 6.57
N ALA A 120 -4.31 11.34 6.87
CA ALA A 120 -4.24 10.59 8.11
C ALA A 120 -4.10 11.51 9.34
N CYS A 121 -3.36 12.62 9.24
CA CYS A 121 -3.26 13.62 10.29
C CYS A 121 -4.59 14.36 10.52
N ILE A 122 -5.24 14.83 9.44
CA ILE A 122 -6.54 15.52 9.51
C ILE A 122 -7.59 14.63 10.20
N LEU A 123 -7.62 13.35 9.84
CA LEU A 123 -8.57 12.37 10.38
C LEU A 123 -8.11 11.73 11.69
N ARG A 124 -7.02 12.24 12.29
CA ARG A 124 -6.44 11.78 13.57
C ARG A 124 -6.13 10.27 13.61
N LEU A 125 -5.83 9.68 12.46
CA LEU A 125 -5.39 8.29 12.33
C LEU A 125 -3.91 8.13 12.70
N GLU A 126 -3.12 9.21 12.65
CA GLU A 126 -1.76 9.25 13.20
C GLU A 126 -1.64 10.34 14.28
N LYS A 127 -0.96 10.00 15.40
CA LYS A 127 -0.58 10.96 16.46
C LYS A 127 0.89 11.33 16.30
N LEU A 128 1.17 12.61 16.06
CA LEU A 128 2.54 13.08 15.83
C LEU A 128 3.27 13.37 17.16
N LYS A 129 4.31 12.59 17.46
CA LYS A 129 5.34 12.94 18.45
C LYS A 129 6.59 13.44 17.72
N ILE A 130 6.63 14.75 17.46
CA ILE A 130 7.55 15.42 16.50
C ILE A 130 9.01 15.52 17.00
N LYS A 131 9.25 15.41 18.31
CA LYS A 131 10.57 15.66 18.92
C LYS A 131 11.56 14.48 18.91
N SER A 132 11.28 13.39 18.19
CA SER A 132 12.20 12.24 18.10
C SER A 132 13.10 12.36 16.88
N ILE A 133 14.41 12.12 17.06
CA ILE A 133 15.42 12.00 15.98
C ILE A 133 14.98 11.03 14.87
N ARG A 134 14.14 10.04 15.22
CA ARG A 134 13.60 9.05 14.28
C ARG A 134 12.36 9.57 13.54
N THR A 135 11.55 10.43 14.16
CA THR A 135 10.50 11.16 13.44
C THR A 135 11.14 12.10 12.41
N GLN A 136 12.25 12.73 12.76
CA GLN A 136 13.05 13.53 11.83
C GLN A 136 13.62 12.67 10.68
N ALA A 137 14.16 11.48 10.96
CA ALA A 137 14.61 10.56 9.91
C ALA A 137 13.49 10.12 8.95
N LYS A 138 12.27 9.91 9.45
CA LYS A 138 11.09 9.59 8.63
C LYS A 138 10.69 10.78 7.74
N VAL A 139 10.66 12.01 8.28
CA VAL A 139 10.34 13.23 7.53
C VAL A 139 11.41 13.51 6.47
N VAL A 140 12.68 13.47 6.85
CA VAL A 140 13.82 13.69 5.93
C VAL A 140 13.86 12.61 4.85
N GLY A 141 13.68 11.33 5.20
CA GLY A 141 13.61 10.23 4.22
C GLY A 141 12.45 10.39 3.25
N THR A 142 11.28 10.82 3.73
CA THR A 142 10.11 11.12 2.88
C THR A 142 10.40 12.29 1.94
N ALA A 143 10.96 13.40 2.47
CA ALA A 143 11.35 14.55 1.67
C ALA A 143 12.42 14.21 0.62
N ALA A 144 13.42 13.41 0.98
CA ALA A 144 14.44 12.90 0.06
C ALA A 144 13.80 12.05 -1.04
N THR A 145 12.82 11.21 -0.69
CA THR A 145 12.15 10.36 -1.68
C THR A 145 11.28 11.16 -2.66
N VAL A 146 10.57 12.18 -2.17
CA VAL A 146 9.83 13.14 -3.02
C VAL A 146 10.79 13.94 -3.90
N GLY A 147 11.89 14.45 -3.33
CA GLY A 147 12.93 15.15 -4.08
C GLY A 147 13.58 14.28 -5.15
N GLY A 148 13.88 13.01 -4.83
CA GLY A 148 14.40 12.03 -5.78
C GLY A 148 13.42 11.74 -6.93
N ALA A 149 12.11 11.67 -6.63
CA ALA A 149 11.07 11.55 -7.64
C ALA A 149 11.02 12.78 -8.57
N MET A 150 11.14 13.99 -8.03
CA MET A 150 11.22 15.23 -8.81
C MET A 150 12.48 15.29 -9.67
N VAL A 151 13.63 14.87 -9.14
CA VAL A 151 14.89 14.78 -9.90
C VAL A 151 14.72 13.81 -11.08
N MET A 152 14.15 12.64 -10.84
CA MET A 152 13.93 11.62 -11.87
C MET A 152 12.97 12.07 -12.99
N THR A 153 12.05 13.00 -12.71
CA THR A 153 11.10 13.53 -13.72
C THR A 153 11.59 14.79 -14.41
N VAL A 154 12.21 15.73 -13.69
CA VAL A 154 12.57 17.07 -14.19
C VAL A 154 14.00 17.14 -14.70
N MET A 155 14.94 16.40 -14.11
CA MET A 155 16.34 16.45 -14.56
C MET A 155 16.48 15.71 -15.89
N LYS A 156 16.59 16.50 -16.96
CA LYS A 156 17.06 16.02 -18.25
C LYS A 156 18.58 15.84 -18.18
N GLY A 157 19.06 14.74 -18.72
CA GLY A 157 20.49 14.45 -18.84
C GLY A 157 20.75 13.67 -20.13
N PRO A 158 22.02 13.33 -20.43
CA PRO A 158 22.33 12.50 -21.60
C PRO A 158 21.55 11.18 -21.53
N ILE A 159 21.14 10.70 -22.70
CA ILE A 159 20.56 9.37 -22.84
C ILE A 159 21.66 8.37 -22.52
N LEU A 160 21.42 7.52 -21.52
CA LEU A 160 22.34 6.45 -21.18
C LEU A 160 22.06 5.29 -22.14
N HIS A 161 22.99 5.08 -23.08
CA HIS A 161 22.95 3.94 -23.99
C HIS A 161 23.34 2.67 -23.22
N LEU A 162 22.33 1.95 -22.75
CA LEU A 162 22.49 0.67 -22.08
C LEU A 162 22.90 -0.38 -23.11
N PHE A 163 23.70 -1.38 -22.71
CA PHE A 163 24.25 -2.36 -23.64
C PHE A 163 23.18 -3.19 -24.36
N TRP A 164 21.99 -3.30 -23.78
CA TRP A 164 20.83 -3.97 -24.37
C TRP A 164 19.97 -3.09 -25.28
N THR A 165 20.12 -1.76 -25.26
CA THR A 165 19.45 -0.85 -26.19
C THR A 165 20.30 -0.50 -27.41
N LYS A 166 21.52 -1.07 -27.52
CA LYS A 166 22.47 -0.84 -28.63
C LYS A 166 22.05 -1.41 -29.99
N GLY A 167 20.93 -2.15 -30.08
CA GLY A 167 20.43 -2.73 -31.34
C GLY A 167 19.32 -1.93 -32.04
N THR A 168 18.73 -0.92 -31.41
CA THR A 168 17.55 -0.20 -31.93
C THR A 168 17.91 1.11 -32.65
N ASN A 169 19.11 1.19 -33.24
CA ASN A 169 19.57 2.36 -33.97
C ASN A 169 19.44 2.14 -35.49
N ASN A 170 18.28 2.45 -36.07
CA ASN A 170 18.21 3.00 -37.44
C ASN A 170 16.91 3.70 -37.83
N HIS A 171 16.09 4.16 -36.87
CA HIS A 171 15.10 5.17 -37.17
C HIS A 171 15.44 6.44 -36.40
N GLN A 172 15.96 7.43 -37.14
CA GLN A 172 15.74 8.84 -36.84
C GLN A 172 14.22 9.10 -36.88
N GLY A 173 13.50 8.58 -35.89
CA GLY A 173 12.19 9.10 -35.54
C GLY A 173 12.45 10.37 -34.74
N GLU A 174 11.81 11.46 -35.15
CA GLU A 174 11.66 12.67 -34.37
C GLU A 174 11.61 12.35 -32.88
N ALA A 175 12.34 13.10 -32.06
CA ALA A 175 12.32 12.94 -30.62
C ALA A 175 10.86 12.84 -30.13
N GLY A 176 10.41 11.61 -29.87
CA GLY A 176 9.09 11.27 -29.34
C GLY A 176 8.96 11.69 -27.89
N GLY A 177 9.37 12.93 -27.59
CA GLY A 177 9.08 13.58 -26.34
C GLY A 177 7.57 13.72 -26.23
N ILE A 178 7.02 13.28 -25.11
CA ILE A 178 5.62 13.53 -24.78
C ILE A 178 5.38 15.04 -24.94
N SER A 179 4.37 15.42 -25.73
CA SER A 179 4.04 16.85 -25.88
C SER A 179 3.80 17.46 -24.51
N LEU A 180 4.18 18.72 -24.31
CA LEU A 180 3.98 19.40 -23.02
C LEU A 180 2.51 19.33 -22.58
N ALA A 181 1.59 19.48 -23.53
CA ALA A 181 0.15 19.35 -23.29
C ALA A 181 -0.25 17.94 -22.82
N HIS A 182 0.27 16.88 -23.44
CA HIS A 182 0.02 15.50 -23.01
C HIS A 182 0.63 15.21 -21.64
N SER A 183 1.82 15.76 -21.36
CA SER A 183 2.47 15.64 -20.05
C SER A 183 1.65 16.30 -18.94
N ILE A 184 1.17 17.53 -19.16
CA ILE A 184 0.33 18.28 -18.20
C ILE A 184 -1.01 17.57 -17.99
N LYS A 185 -1.67 17.14 -19.08
CA LYS A 185 -2.94 16.41 -19.00
C LYS A 185 -2.77 15.12 -18.22
N GLY A 186 -1.71 14.36 -18.51
CA GLY A 186 -1.39 13.13 -17.82
C GLY A 186 -1.07 13.33 -16.34
N SER A 187 -0.25 14.34 -16.00
CA SER A 187 0.09 14.64 -14.61
C SER A 187 -1.13 15.05 -13.78
N LEU A 188 -2.04 15.85 -14.34
CA LEU A 188 -3.29 16.23 -13.69
C LEU A 188 -4.16 15.00 -13.40
N MET A 189 -4.36 14.14 -14.39
CA MET A 189 -5.14 12.91 -14.24
C MET A 189 -4.57 12.00 -13.16
N ILE A 190 -3.26 11.73 -13.19
CA ILE A 190 -2.60 10.87 -12.19
C ILE A 190 -2.65 11.51 -10.80
N THR A 191 -2.53 12.84 -10.69
CA THR A 191 -2.61 13.53 -9.38
C THR A 191 -3.99 13.37 -8.76
N VAL A 192 -5.06 13.53 -9.56
CA VAL A 192 -6.44 13.29 -9.10
C VAL A 192 -6.63 11.83 -8.71
N GLY A 193 -6.07 10.89 -9.50
CA GLY A 193 -6.05 9.47 -9.15
C GLY A 193 -5.38 9.20 -7.81
N CYS A 194 -4.17 9.73 -7.58
CA CYS A 194 -3.44 9.60 -6.32
C CYS A 194 -4.23 10.15 -5.12
N PHE A 195 -4.94 11.26 -5.30
CA PHE A 195 -5.82 11.78 -4.25
C PHE A 195 -6.97 10.80 -3.95
N SER A 196 -7.60 10.26 -4.98
CA SER A 196 -8.66 9.24 -4.84
C SER A 196 -8.14 7.96 -4.17
N TRP A 197 -6.95 7.50 -4.55
CA TRP A 197 -6.29 6.35 -3.91
C TRP A 197 -5.95 6.64 -2.44
N ALA A 198 -5.47 7.84 -2.10
CA ALA A 198 -5.25 8.21 -0.70
C ALA A 198 -6.56 8.17 0.11
N CYS A 199 -7.66 8.71 -0.43
CA CYS A 199 -8.98 8.62 0.17
C CYS A 199 -9.43 7.17 0.37
N PHE A 200 -9.19 6.31 -0.63
CA PHE A 200 -9.45 4.87 -0.53
C PHE A 200 -8.66 4.23 0.61
N MET A 201 -7.35 4.47 0.71
CA MET A 201 -6.50 3.92 1.78
C MET A 201 -7.06 4.27 3.16
N ILE A 202 -7.42 5.53 3.35
CA ILE A 202 -7.95 6.02 4.62
C ILE A 202 -9.32 5.43 4.93
N LEU A 203 -10.24 5.45 3.96
CA LEU A 203 -11.57 4.88 4.13
C LEU A 203 -11.52 3.37 4.36
N GLN A 204 -10.57 2.67 3.73
CA GLN A 204 -10.38 1.23 3.88
C GLN A 204 -9.87 0.92 5.29
N ALA A 205 -8.93 1.73 5.82
CA ALA A 205 -8.47 1.60 7.20
C ALA A 205 -9.60 1.80 8.23
N ILE A 206 -10.51 2.75 7.96
CA ILE A 206 -11.69 2.99 8.81
C ILE A 206 -12.70 1.83 8.68
N THR A 207 -12.93 1.34 7.46
CA THR A 207 -13.91 0.29 7.18
C THR A 207 -13.50 -1.04 7.81
N LEU A 208 -12.21 -1.38 7.78
CA LEU A 208 -11.67 -2.60 8.41
C LEU A 208 -11.86 -2.65 9.93
N LYS A 209 -12.07 -1.51 10.60
CA LYS A 209 -12.44 -1.49 12.04
C LYS A 209 -13.86 -1.96 12.28
N THR A 210 -14.77 -1.68 11.34
CA THR A 210 -16.19 -2.07 11.42
C THR A 210 -16.52 -3.36 10.67
N TYR A 211 -15.67 -3.75 9.72
CA TYR A 211 -15.81 -4.94 8.89
C TYR A 211 -14.47 -5.70 8.83
N PRO A 212 -14.09 -6.44 9.91
CA PRO A 212 -12.77 -7.05 10.05
C PRO A 212 -12.66 -8.40 9.31
N ALA A 213 -13.14 -8.44 8.06
CA ALA A 213 -13.09 -9.60 7.17
C ALA A 213 -12.43 -9.17 5.85
N GLU A 214 -11.10 -9.27 5.80
CA GLU A 214 -10.27 -8.66 4.76
C GLU A 214 -10.56 -9.24 3.37
N LEU A 215 -10.71 -10.56 3.24
CA LEU A 215 -11.00 -11.21 1.94
C LEU A 215 -12.40 -10.85 1.44
N SER A 216 -13.38 -10.82 2.35
CA SER A 216 -14.77 -10.44 2.04
C SER A 216 -14.86 -8.97 1.64
N LEU A 217 -14.12 -8.09 2.32
CA LEU A 217 -14.05 -6.68 1.96
C LEU A 217 -13.46 -6.52 0.56
N THR A 218 -12.35 -7.21 0.27
CA THR A 218 -11.74 -7.21 -1.07
C THR A 218 -12.71 -7.72 -2.13
N ALA A 219 -13.38 -8.85 -1.90
CA ALA A 219 -14.36 -9.39 -2.83
C ALA A 219 -15.50 -8.40 -3.12
N TRP A 220 -16.01 -7.71 -2.09
CA TRP A 220 -17.04 -6.68 -2.25
C TRP A 220 -16.55 -5.46 -3.02
N ILE A 221 -15.34 -4.95 -2.72
CA ILE A 221 -14.74 -3.82 -3.44
C ILE A 221 -14.55 -4.18 -4.93
N CYS A 222 -14.03 -5.37 -5.23
CA CYS A 222 -13.84 -5.81 -6.61
C CYS A 222 -15.18 -6.05 -7.33
N LEU A 223 -16.18 -6.62 -6.65
CA LEU A 223 -17.50 -6.83 -7.23
C LEU A 223 -18.17 -5.50 -7.60
N LEU A 224 -18.25 -4.58 -6.65
CA LEU A 224 -18.84 -3.26 -6.88
C LEU A 224 -18.02 -2.45 -7.88
N GLY A 225 -16.69 -2.54 -7.83
CA GLY A 225 -15.80 -1.90 -8.81
C GLY A 225 -16.01 -2.44 -10.23
N THR A 226 -16.34 -3.73 -10.38
CA THR A 226 -16.73 -4.31 -11.67
C THR A 226 -18.06 -3.74 -12.15
N LEU A 227 -19.07 -3.64 -11.27
CA LEU A 227 -20.40 -3.14 -11.62
C LEU A 227 -20.38 -1.64 -11.99
N GLU A 228 -19.79 -0.82 -11.11
CA GLU A 228 -19.64 0.62 -11.32
C GLU A 228 -18.73 0.91 -12.53
N GLY A 229 -17.61 0.19 -12.64
CA GLY A 229 -16.71 0.28 -13.80
C GLY A 229 -17.40 -0.11 -15.11
N THR A 230 -18.28 -1.10 -15.09
CA THR A 230 -19.06 -1.50 -16.28
C THR A 230 -20.02 -0.39 -16.68
N ALA A 231 -20.72 0.24 -15.72
CA ALA A 231 -21.59 1.37 -15.99
C ALA A 231 -20.82 2.52 -16.64
N VAL A 232 -19.65 2.88 -16.10
CA VAL A 232 -18.77 3.91 -16.68
C VAL A 232 -18.29 3.51 -18.07
N ALA A 233 -17.82 2.27 -18.26
CA ALA A 233 -17.33 1.78 -19.55
C ALA A 233 -18.42 1.81 -20.64
N LEU A 234 -19.66 1.43 -20.31
CA LEU A 234 -20.79 1.49 -21.24
C LEU A 234 -21.13 2.91 -21.66
N VAL A 235 -20.98 3.89 -20.76
CA VAL A 235 -21.19 5.31 -21.07
C VAL A 235 -20.04 5.88 -21.90
N MET A 236 -18.79 5.61 -21.51
CA MET A 236 -17.60 6.19 -22.13
C MET A 236 -17.25 5.58 -23.49
N GLU A 237 -17.54 4.30 -23.69
CA GLU A 237 -17.30 3.57 -24.96
C GLU A 237 -18.61 3.33 -25.73
N ARG A 238 -19.61 4.19 -25.49
CA ARG A 238 -20.92 4.08 -26.13
C ARG A 238 -20.78 4.10 -27.66
N GLY A 239 -21.33 3.06 -28.30
CA GLY A 239 -21.26 2.91 -29.76
C GLY A 239 -20.01 2.17 -30.27
N ASN A 240 -19.14 1.69 -29.39
CA ASN A 240 -17.95 0.91 -29.77
C ASN A 240 -17.90 -0.45 -29.07
N PRO A 241 -18.79 -1.42 -29.40
CA PRO A 241 -18.81 -2.72 -28.72
C PRO A 241 -17.52 -3.54 -28.92
N ALA A 242 -16.73 -3.23 -29.95
CA ALA A 242 -15.48 -3.91 -30.24
C ALA A 242 -14.43 -3.77 -29.11
N VAL A 243 -14.51 -2.74 -28.25
CA VAL A 243 -13.56 -2.59 -27.13
C VAL A 243 -13.69 -3.70 -26.08
N TRP A 244 -14.83 -4.37 -26.01
CA TRP A 244 -15.09 -5.52 -25.14
C TRP A 244 -14.56 -6.84 -25.72
N SER A 245 -14.08 -6.84 -26.97
CA SER A 245 -13.50 -8.04 -27.56
C SER A 245 -12.10 -8.29 -26.97
N LEU A 246 -11.99 -9.34 -26.15
CA LEU A 246 -10.74 -9.78 -25.57
C LEU A 246 -10.20 -10.96 -26.38
N LYS A 247 -8.97 -10.83 -26.88
CA LYS A 247 -8.27 -11.88 -27.62
C LYS A 247 -7.21 -12.52 -26.71
N TRP A 248 -6.68 -13.68 -27.12
CA TRP A 248 -5.53 -14.33 -26.47
C TRP A 248 -4.22 -13.57 -26.76
N ASP A 249 -4.15 -12.34 -26.28
CA ASP A 249 -3.03 -11.43 -26.49
C ASP A 249 -2.62 -10.72 -25.18
N THR A 250 -1.76 -9.72 -25.31
CA THR A 250 -1.28 -8.90 -24.19
C THR A 250 -2.40 -8.19 -23.41
N LYS A 251 -3.58 -7.95 -24.02
CA LYS A 251 -4.73 -7.33 -23.35
C LYS A 251 -5.34 -8.27 -22.32
N LEU A 252 -5.53 -9.53 -22.68
CA LEU A 252 -5.98 -10.57 -21.74
C LEU A 252 -4.94 -10.79 -20.64
N MET A 253 -3.66 -10.87 -20.98
CA MET A 253 -2.59 -11.05 -20.00
C MET A 253 -2.55 -9.89 -18.99
N ALA A 254 -2.68 -8.64 -19.45
CA ALA A 254 -2.75 -7.47 -18.58
C ALA A 254 -3.97 -7.53 -17.65
N ALA A 255 -5.16 -7.87 -18.17
CA ALA A 255 -6.37 -7.99 -17.37
C ALA A 255 -6.29 -9.10 -16.31
N VAL A 256 -5.81 -10.30 -16.69
CA VAL A 256 -5.72 -11.44 -15.77
C VAL A 256 -4.65 -11.21 -14.70
N TYR A 257 -3.45 -10.78 -15.09
CA TYR A 257 -2.37 -10.51 -14.14
C TYR A 257 -2.76 -9.41 -13.14
N SER A 258 -3.25 -8.27 -13.65
CA SER A 258 -3.65 -7.16 -12.80
C SER A 258 -4.83 -7.51 -11.90
N GLY A 259 -5.75 -8.36 -12.37
CA GLY A 259 -6.88 -8.83 -11.57
C GLY A 259 -6.45 -9.74 -10.43
N VAL A 260 -5.67 -10.78 -10.72
CA VAL A 260 -5.21 -11.75 -9.72
C VAL A 260 -4.26 -11.09 -8.71
N VAL A 261 -3.21 -10.43 -9.20
CA VAL A 261 -2.10 -9.96 -8.36
C VAL A 261 -2.42 -8.59 -7.76
N CYS A 262 -2.84 -7.63 -8.60
CA CYS A 262 -2.91 -6.21 -8.20
C CYS A 262 -4.27 -5.76 -7.67
N SER A 263 -5.34 -6.54 -7.81
CA SER A 263 -6.63 -6.25 -7.19
C SER A 263 -7.04 -7.33 -6.20
N GLY A 264 -6.92 -8.60 -6.56
CA GLY A 264 -7.27 -9.69 -5.67
C GLY A 264 -6.30 -9.80 -4.49
N LEU A 265 -5.06 -10.21 -4.77
CA LEU A 265 -4.06 -10.42 -3.73
C LEU A 265 -3.62 -9.10 -3.10
N ALA A 266 -3.43 -8.05 -3.90
CA ALA A 266 -2.93 -6.78 -3.40
C ALA A 266 -3.87 -6.10 -2.40
N TYR A 267 -5.18 -5.99 -2.69
CA TYR A 267 -6.10 -5.34 -1.74
C TYR A 267 -6.21 -6.14 -0.44
N TYR A 268 -6.16 -7.48 -0.52
CA TYR A 268 -6.17 -8.32 0.66
C TYR A 268 -4.90 -8.10 1.51
N ILE A 269 -3.70 -8.27 0.93
CA ILE A 269 -2.43 -8.07 1.62
C ILE A 269 -2.34 -6.64 2.17
N GLN A 270 -2.73 -5.65 1.37
CA GLN A 270 -2.79 -4.26 1.78
C GLN A 270 -3.71 -4.06 2.99
N GLY A 271 -4.92 -4.63 2.97
CA GLY A 271 -5.86 -4.55 4.07
C GLY A 271 -5.28 -5.14 5.37
N VAL A 272 -4.64 -6.31 5.28
CA VAL A 272 -3.95 -6.95 6.40
C VAL A 272 -2.83 -6.06 6.94
N ILE A 273 -1.94 -5.56 6.08
CA ILE A 273 -0.82 -4.70 6.49
C ILE A 273 -1.32 -3.39 7.10
N MET A 274 -2.42 -2.85 6.58
CA MET A 274 -2.97 -1.58 7.02
C MET A 274 -3.60 -1.67 8.41
N LYS A 275 -4.18 -2.82 8.76
CA LYS A 275 -4.63 -3.13 10.12
C LYS A 275 -3.46 -3.14 11.11
N ASP A 276 -2.33 -3.71 10.69
CA ASP A 276 -1.14 -3.88 11.55
C ASP A 276 -0.25 -2.63 11.64
N ARG A 277 -0.10 -1.88 10.54
CA ARG A 277 0.91 -0.83 10.36
C ARG A 277 0.36 0.54 9.98
N GLY A 278 -0.94 0.62 9.69
CA GLY A 278 -1.61 1.84 9.25
C GLY A 278 -1.43 2.15 7.75
N PRO A 279 -2.25 3.07 7.19
CA PRO A 279 -2.28 3.38 5.76
C PRO A 279 -0.99 4.04 5.25
N VAL A 280 -0.39 4.92 6.06
CA VAL A 280 0.85 5.63 5.71
C VAL A 280 2.02 4.67 5.50
N PHE A 281 2.06 3.54 6.22
CA PHE A 281 3.12 2.54 6.05
C PHE A 281 3.08 1.89 4.68
N VAL A 282 1.90 1.54 4.17
CA VAL A 282 1.78 0.90 2.85
C VAL A 282 2.21 1.87 1.77
N THR A 283 1.72 3.11 1.82
CA THR A 283 1.99 4.10 0.76
C THR A 283 3.45 4.53 0.73
N ALA A 284 4.15 4.57 1.86
CA ALA A 284 5.56 4.99 1.94
C ALA A 284 6.54 4.21 1.04
N PHE A 285 6.15 3.03 0.53
CA PHE A 285 6.95 2.21 -0.37
C PHE A 285 6.61 2.40 -1.86
N SER A 286 5.64 3.25 -2.24
CA SER A 286 5.37 3.57 -3.66
C SER A 286 6.63 3.92 -4.48
N PRO A 287 7.67 4.58 -3.91
CA PRO A 287 8.89 4.91 -4.65
C PRO A 287 9.71 3.67 -5.07
N LEU A 288 9.53 2.53 -4.39
CA LEU A 288 10.12 1.27 -4.83
C LEU A 288 9.50 0.77 -6.14
N CYS A 289 8.17 0.92 -6.30
CA CYS A 289 7.49 0.59 -7.56
C CYS A 289 8.10 1.39 -8.72
N MET A 290 8.29 2.70 -8.55
CA MET A 290 8.90 3.56 -9.58
C MET A 290 10.28 3.08 -10.04
N VAL A 291 11.15 2.65 -9.12
CA VAL A 291 12.47 2.10 -9.46
C VAL A 291 12.33 0.82 -10.29
N ILE A 292 11.44 -0.09 -9.88
CA ILE A 292 11.21 -1.36 -10.61
C ILE A 292 10.61 -1.09 -12.00
N VAL A 293 9.63 -0.16 -12.10
CA VAL A 293 9.01 0.25 -13.37
C VAL A 293 10.05 0.85 -14.32
N ALA A 294 10.94 1.70 -13.83
CA ALA A 294 11.98 2.29 -14.68
C ALA A 294 12.92 1.22 -15.28
N ILE A 295 13.28 0.22 -14.49
CA ILE A 295 14.09 -0.91 -14.95
C ILE A 295 13.29 -1.74 -15.96
N MET A 296 12.11 -2.25 -15.59
CA MET A 296 11.29 -3.11 -16.44
C MET A 296 10.81 -2.41 -17.72
N GLY A 297 10.39 -1.16 -17.62
CA GLY A 297 9.96 -0.32 -18.75
C GLY A 297 11.08 -0.07 -19.74
N SER A 298 12.34 0.04 -19.29
CA SER A 298 13.48 0.14 -20.20
C SER A 298 13.72 -1.16 -20.99
N PHE A 299 13.55 -2.33 -20.35
CA PHE A 299 13.71 -3.63 -21.00
C PHE A 299 12.56 -3.99 -21.94
N ILE A 300 11.31 -3.76 -21.52
CA ILE A 300 10.11 -4.29 -22.18
C ILE A 300 9.46 -3.27 -23.11
N LEU A 301 9.44 -1.99 -22.72
CA LEU A 301 8.77 -0.91 -23.48
C LEU A 301 9.76 -0.06 -24.27
N GLY A 302 11.07 -0.29 -24.12
CA GLY A 302 12.11 0.52 -24.75
C GLY A 302 12.17 1.95 -24.22
N GLU A 303 11.69 2.20 -23.00
CA GLU A 303 11.76 3.54 -22.41
C GLU A 303 13.22 3.98 -22.20
N GLN A 304 13.59 5.13 -22.76
CA GLN A 304 14.94 5.65 -22.63
C GLN A 304 15.25 6.04 -21.18
N ILE A 305 16.43 5.67 -20.68
CA ILE A 305 16.91 6.07 -19.36
C ILE A 305 17.83 7.28 -19.50
N PHE A 306 17.41 8.39 -18.89
CA PHE A 306 18.22 9.61 -18.79
C PHE A 306 19.03 9.59 -17.49
N LEU A 307 20.18 10.28 -17.48
CA LEU A 307 21.02 10.39 -16.27
C LEU A 307 20.25 10.88 -15.04
N GLY A 308 19.33 11.84 -15.21
CA GLY A 308 18.47 12.31 -14.11
C GLY A 308 17.60 11.22 -13.49
N ARG A 309 17.16 10.22 -14.27
CA ARG A 309 16.41 9.06 -13.75
C ARG A 309 17.27 8.19 -12.83
N VAL A 310 18.55 7.99 -13.16
CA VAL A 310 19.48 7.19 -12.34
C VAL A 310 19.81 7.90 -11.03
N ILE A 311 20.08 9.21 -11.10
CA ILE A 311 20.35 10.03 -9.90
C ILE A 311 19.12 10.03 -8.99
N GLY A 312 17.93 10.28 -9.54
CA GLY A 312 16.70 10.28 -8.77
C GLY A 312 16.37 8.92 -8.15
N ALA A 313 16.59 7.81 -8.88
CA ALA A 313 16.44 6.46 -8.32
C ALA A 313 17.39 6.20 -7.14
N THR A 314 18.64 6.66 -7.22
CA THR A 314 19.61 6.56 -6.12
C THR A 314 19.15 7.32 -4.88
N ILE A 315 18.64 8.54 -5.08
CA ILE A 315 18.09 9.38 -4.00
C ILE A 315 16.85 8.70 -3.38
N ILE A 316 15.98 8.11 -4.18
CA ILE A 316 14.81 7.36 -3.71
C ILE A 316 15.22 6.17 -2.85
N ILE A 317 16.18 5.36 -3.29
CA ILE A 317 16.67 4.20 -2.54
C ILE A 317 17.25 4.65 -1.18
N ALA A 318 18.05 5.71 -1.17
CA ALA A 318 18.59 6.29 0.06
C ALA A 318 17.48 6.84 0.98
N GLY A 319 16.49 7.54 0.43
CA GLY A 319 15.34 8.05 1.16
C GLY A 319 14.49 6.94 1.80
N LEU A 320 14.18 5.90 1.04
CA LEU A 320 13.48 4.70 1.54
C LEU A 320 14.27 3.99 2.63
N TYR A 321 15.60 3.87 2.48
CA TYR A 321 16.45 3.32 3.52
C TYR A 321 16.34 4.11 4.83
N LEU A 322 16.36 5.44 4.78
CA LEU A 322 16.18 6.29 5.96
C LEU A 322 14.80 6.13 6.60
N VAL A 323 13.73 6.00 5.81
CA VAL A 323 12.37 5.74 6.30
C VAL A 323 12.28 4.38 7.01
N VAL A 324 12.82 3.33 6.39
CA VAL A 324 12.84 1.98 6.96
C VAL A 324 13.71 1.94 8.22
N TRP A 325 14.89 2.56 8.21
CA TRP A 325 15.77 2.68 9.37
C TRP A 325 15.07 3.40 10.52
N GLY A 326 14.40 4.53 10.23
CA GLY A 326 13.59 5.27 11.20
C GLY A 326 12.45 4.46 11.82
N LYS A 327 11.94 3.42 11.13
CA LYS A 327 10.91 2.48 11.64
C LYS A 327 11.47 1.20 12.26
N SER A 328 12.70 0.81 11.96
CA SER A 328 13.27 -0.49 12.33
C SER A 328 13.36 -0.74 13.85
N ASN A 329 13.33 0.32 14.67
CA ASN A 329 13.52 0.24 16.13
C ASN A 329 12.36 0.79 16.97
N ASP A 330 11.20 1.10 16.37
CA ASP A 330 9.95 1.29 17.12
C ASP A 330 9.46 -0.05 17.74
N TYR A 331 10.17 -1.16 17.51
CA TYR A 331 9.86 -2.51 17.99
C TYR A 331 10.79 -3.03 19.09
N LYS A 332 11.66 -2.16 19.64
CA LYS A 332 12.36 -2.44 20.91
C LYS A 332 11.58 -1.95 22.14
N SER A 333 10.57 -1.11 21.94
CA SER A 333 9.72 -0.59 23.00
C SER A 333 8.27 -0.91 22.66
N THR A 334 7.59 -1.57 23.61
CA THR A 334 6.17 -1.96 23.57
C THR A 334 5.86 -3.24 22.79
N SER A 335 5.91 -4.36 23.52
CA SER A 335 4.97 -5.47 23.28
C SER A 335 3.61 -5.04 23.86
N PRO A 336 2.50 -5.08 23.10
CA PRO A 336 1.17 -4.71 23.62
C PRO A 336 0.70 -5.61 24.78
N ILE A 337 1.32 -6.78 24.96
CA ILE A 337 1.02 -7.72 26.05
C ILE A 337 1.47 -7.19 27.43
N ILE A 338 2.49 -6.33 27.48
CA ILE A 338 3.03 -5.82 28.76
C ILE A 338 2.25 -4.59 29.23
N GLU A 339 1.63 -3.82 28.34
CA GLU A 339 0.91 -2.59 28.71
C GLU A 339 -0.46 -2.90 29.32
N ASP A 340 -1.15 -3.94 28.84
CA ASP A 340 -2.37 -4.46 29.49
C ASP A 340 -2.06 -5.09 30.86
N GLN A 341 -0.98 -5.87 30.99
CA GLN A 341 -0.58 -6.43 32.29
C GLN A 341 -0.16 -5.33 33.29
N LYS A 342 0.52 -4.29 32.83
CA LYS A 342 0.96 -3.19 33.68
C LYS A 342 -0.21 -2.28 34.08
N GLN A 343 -1.18 -2.06 33.20
CA GLN A 343 -2.43 -1.35 33.55
C GLN A 343 -3.32 -2.16 34.52
N ILE A 344 -3.39 -3.48 34.38
CA ILE A 344 -4.12 -4.35 35.31
C ILE A 344 -3.42 -4.41 36.68
N LEU A 345 -2.08 -4.48 36.72
CA LEU A 345 -1.32 -4.43 37.98
C LEU A 345 -1.37 -3.05 38.66
N ASP A 346 -1.33 -1.95 37.89
CA ASP A 346 -1.44 -0.59 38.45
C ASP A 346 -2.88 -0.28 38.91
N GLN A 347 -3.93 -0.80 38.24
CA GLN A 347 -5.31 -0.67 38.74
C GLN A 347 -5.58 -1.53 39.98
N SER A 348 -5.03 -2.74 40.04
CA SER A 348 -5.21 -3.62 41.20
C SER A 348 -4.53 -3.07 42.46
N SER A 349 -3.35 -2.44 42.32
CA SER A 349 -2.60 -1.83 43.43
C SER A 349 -3.18 -0.49 43.91
N ILE A 350 -3.91 0.24 43.06
CA ILE A 350 -4.64 1.45 43.48
C ILE A 350 -5.98 1.09 44.16
N SER A 351 -6.59 -0.06 43.82
CA SER A 351 -7.85 -0.50 44.44
C SER A 351 -7.69 -1.11 45.84
N THR A 352 -6.50 -1.60 46.20
CA THR A 352 -6.22 -2.17 47.55
C THR A 352 -5.72 -1.13 48.56
N GLY A 353 -5.59 0.14 48.18
CA GLY A 353 -5.10 1.22 49.05
C GLY A 353 -6.17 2.04 49.78
N LYS A 354 -7.45 1.70 49.65
CA LYS A 354 -8.57 2.42 50.30
C LYS A 354 -9.66 1.43 50.73
N ASP A 355 -9.39 0.67 51.78
CA ASP A 355 -10.39 0.28 52.78
C ASP A 355 -9.73 -0.54 53.90
N ASN A 356 -9.44 0.13 55.02
CA ASN A 356 -9.90 -0.20 56.37
C ASN A 356 -8.95 0.31 57.44
N SER A 357 -9.42 1.35 58.11
CA SER A 357 -8.98 1.75 59.44
C SER A 357 -9.38 0.68 60.47
N ASN A 358 -8.53 0.54 61.48
CA ASN A 358 -8.79 -0.05 62.80
C ASN A 358 -8.80 -1.59 62.92
N HIS A 359 -7.65 -2.18 63.24
CA HIS A 359 -7.52 -2.90 64.51
C HIS A 359 -6.07 -3.02 65.00
N GLN A 360 -5.96 -3.02 66.33
CA GLN A 360 -4.79 -2.91 67.19
C GLN A 360 -3.61 -3.84 66.89
N LEU A 361 -2.44 -3.25 67.13
CA LEU A 361 -1.13 -3.87 67.31
C LEU A 361 -1.14 -4.72 68.61
N ILE A 362 -0.90 -6.03 68.50
CA ILE A 362 -0.46 -6.86 69.62
C ILE A 362 0.81 -7.59 69.17
N THR A 363 1.95 -7.08 69.63
CA THR A 363 3.25 -7.75 69.61
C THR A 363 3.27 -8.74 70.76
N ILE A 364 3.44 -10.04 70.47
CA ILE A 364 3.88 -11.03 71.46
C ILE A 364 5.18 -11.64 70.96
N THR A 365 6.28 -11.17 71.54
CA THR A 365 7.55 -11.89 71.63
C THR A 365 7.40 -13.03 72.62
N THR A 366 7.81 -14.24 72.24
CA THR A 366 8.25 -15.27 73.19
C THR A 366 9.51 -15.93 72.65
N SER A 367 10.55 -15.82 73.46
CA SER A 367 11.86 -16.43 73.34
C SER A 367 11.88 -17.83 73.99
N GLU A 368 12.89 -18.60 73.58
CA GLU A 368 13.52 -19.74 74.28
C GLU A 368 12.85 -21.13 74.24
N GLU A 369 13.53 -22.07 73.58
CA GLU A 369 14.30 -23.19 74.18
C GLU A 369 14.31 -24.44 73.29
N GLY A 370 15.41 -25.19 73.37
CA GLY A 370 15.85 -26.19 72.40
C GLY A 370 15.07 -27.51 72.40
N ILE A 371 15.42 -28.37 71.43
CA ILE A 371 15.79 -29.79 71.58
C ILE A 371 15.98 -30.39 70.17
N GLU A 372 17.23 -30.73 69.81
CA GLU A 372 17.58 -31.83 68.90
C GLU A 372 17.31 -33.17 69.63
N PRO A 373 17.07 -34.34 68.98
CA PRO A 373 18.02 -34.88 67.98
C PRO A 373 17.46 -35.87 66.91
N ALA A 374 18.40 -36.29 66.05
CA ALA A 374 18.58 -37.64 65.47
C ALA A 374 17.83 -38.09 64.18
N MET A 375 18.62 -38.18 63.12
CA MET A 375 18.87 -39.34 62.25
C MET A 375 17.79 -40.43 62.12
N ASN A 376 17.40 -40.75 60.87
CA ASN A 376 17.71 -42.07 60.30
C ASN A 376 17.48 -42.14 58.77
N LYS A 377 18.56 -42.56 58.10
CA LYS A 377 18.73 -43.28 56.81
C LYS A 377 18.21 -42.72 55.50
#